data_AF-A0A4U2DWU9-F1
#
_entry.id   AF-A0A4U2DWU9-F1
#
_cell.length_a   1.000
_cell.length_b   1.000
_cell.length_c   1.000
_cell.angle_alpha   90.00
_cell.angle_beta   90.00
_cell.angle_gamma   90.00
#
_symmetry.space_group_name_H-M   'P 1'
#
loop_
_entity.id
_entity.type
_entity.pdbx_description
1 polymer ?
#
loop_
_entity_poly.entity_id
_entity_poly.type
_entity_poly.pdbx_seq_one_letter_code
_entity_poly.pdbx_strand_id
1 'polypeptide(L)'
;MSVLSSFSLSAWSAQEQPNIFVIFTDDIGISNLSAYHNGVMSSETPNIDSIAEKGMLLTDYYAQPSCTAGRSAFLTGQLPVRTGMHSVGLPGGPVGL
;
A
#
# COMPACT_ATOMS: atom_id res chain seq x y z
N MET A 1 -59.98 2.52 4.76
CA MET A 1 -58.88 1.58 4.52
C MET A 1 -57.58 2.37 4.55
N SER A 2 -56.94 2.47 5.71
CA SER A 2 -55.65 3.14 5.88
C SER A 2 -54.59 2.05 5.93
N VAL A 3 -53.76 1.95 4.89
CA VAL A 3 -52.61 1.05 4.86
C VAL A 3 -51.42 1.82 5.41
N LEU A 4 -51.13 1.62 6.69
CA LEU A 4 -49.91 2.12 7.31
C LEU A 4 -48.79 1.13 6.99
N SER A 5 -48.00 1.42 5.96
CA SER A 5 -46.77 0.68 5.66
C SER A 5 -45.65 1.14 6.60
N SER A 6 -45.23 0.25 7.49
CA SER A 6 -44.08 0.45 8.38
C SER A 6 -42.78 0.38 7.56
N PHE A 7 -42.02 1.48 7.52
CA PHE A 7 -40.64 1.47 7.04
C PHE A 7 -39.73 1.03 8.18
N SER A 8 -39.12 -0.14 8.06
CA SER A 8 -38.04 -0.59 8.96
C SER A 8 -36.76 0.17 8.61
N LEU A 9 -36.31 1.03 9.53
CA LEU A 9 -34.96 1.58 9.49
C LEU A 9 -33.97 0.45 9.83
N SER A 10 -33.27 -0.05 8.82
CA SER A 10 -32.10 -0.91 9.05
C SER A 10 -31.04 -0.08 9.76
N ALA A 11 -30.79 -0.39 11.03
CA ALA A 11 -29.69 0.18 11.78
C ALA A 11 -28.38 -0.16 11.05
N TRP A 12 -27.60 0.87 10.75
CA TRP A 12 -26.26 0.71 10.21
C TRP A 12 -25.42 0.07 11.32
N SER A 13 -25.15 -1.23 11.19
CA SER A 13 -24.19 -1.91 12.08
C SER A 13 -22.88 -1.15 11.99
N ALA A 14 -22.35 -0.71 13.13
CA ALA A 14 -21.00 -0.17 13.19
C ALA A 14 -20.07 -1.24 12.62
N GLN A 15 -19.53 -0.99 11.43
CA GLN A 15 -18.62 -1.93 10.79
C GLN A 15 -17.41 -2.08 11.70
N GLU A 16 -17.08 -3.32 12.07
CA GLU A 16 -15.90 -3.60 12.90
C GLU A 16 -14.68 -2.91 12.26
N GLN A 17 -13.91 -2.21 13.09
CA GLN A 17 -12.75 -1.47 12.60
C GLN A 17 -11.76 -2.45 11.93
N PRO A 18 -11.47 -2.30 10.63
CA PRO A 18 -10.60 -3.24 9.95
C PRO A 18 -9.16 -3.10 10.44
N ASN A 19 -8.46 -4.22 10.52
CA ASN A 19 -7.02 -4.23 10.72
C ASN A 19 -6.32 -3.94 9.39
N ILE A 20 -5.39 -2.98 9.38
CA ILE A 20 -4.59 -2.65 8.21
C ILE A 20 -3.18 -3.21 8.42
N PHE A 21 -2.78 -4.15 7.57
CA PHE A 21 -1.43 -4.73 7.56
C PHE A 21 -0.73 -4.35 6.27
N VAL A 22 0.45 -3.74 6.38
CA VAL A 22 1.26 -3.29 5.24
C VAL A 22 2.54 -4.10 5.19
N ILE A 23 2.80 -4.73 4.06
CA ILE A 23 4.09 -5.34 3.72
C ILE A 23 4.80 -4.39 2.76
N PHE A 24 5.96 -3.89 3.15
CA PHE A 24 6.75 -2.99 2.30
C PHE A 24 8.12 -3.60 2.03
N THR A 25 8.39 -3.89 0.77
CA THR A 25 9.63 -4.54 0.31
C THR A 25 10.72 -3.50 0.04
N ASP A 26 11.98 -3.90 0.20
CA ASP A 26 13.16 -3.06 -0.06
C ASP A 26 13.89 -3.54 -1.30
N ASP A 27 14.25 -2.62 -2.20
CA ASP A 27 14.97 -2.89 -3.46
C ASP A 27 14.37 -4.00 -4.35
N ILE A 28 13.03 -4.17 -4.34
CA ILE A 28 12.33 -5.12 -5.21
C ILE A 28 11.78 -4.40 -6.45
N GLY A 29 12.26 -4.81 -7.62
CA GLY A 29 11.76 -4.35 -8.91
C GLY A 29 10.51 -5.12 -9.37
N ILE A 30 9.77 -4.54 -10.31
CA ILE A 30 8.55 -5.13 -10.88
C ILE A 30 8.82 -6.54 -11.43
N SER A 31 9.96 -6.73 -12.11
CA SER A 31 10.30 -8.03 -12.70
C SER A 31 10.70 -9.10 -11.69
N ASN A 32 10.89 -8.77 -10.40
CA ASN A 32 11.24 -9.76 -9.38
C ASN A 32 10.02 -10.50 -8.83
N LEU A 33 8.80 -10.03 -9.10
CA LEU A 33 7.55 -10.62 -8.62
C LEU A 33 6.83 -11.37 -9.76
N SER A 34 6.48 -12.64 -9.52
CA SER A 34 5.85 -13.50 -10.54
C SER A 34 4.51 -12.98 -11.04
N ALA A 35 3.72 -12.33 -10.16
CA ALA A 35 2.51 -11.62 -10.53
C ALA A 35 2.68 -10.55 -11.63
N TYR A 36 3.88 -10.00 -11.82
CA TYR A 36 4.14 -8.93 -12.79
C TYR A 36 4.95 -9.36 -14.02
N HIS A 37 5.86 -10.32 -13.88
CA HIS A 37 6.77 -10.65 -14.97
C HIS A 37 6.21 -11.65 -15.99
N ASN A 38 5.01 -12.21 -15.80
CA ASN A 38 4.30 -13.05 -16.78
C ASN A 38 5.20 -14.15 -17.40
N GLY A 39 6.01 -14.82 -16.58
CA GLY A 39 6.93 -15.88 -17.03
C GLY A 39 8.22 -15.42 -17.74
N VAL A 40 8.50 -14.11 -17.81
CA VAL A 40 9.78 -13.59 -18.34
C VAL A 40 10.97 -13.93 -17.43
N MET A 41 10.74 -13.95 -16.12
CA MET A 41 11.74 -14.34 -15.12
C MET A 41 11.39 -15.71 -14.53
N SER A 42 12.39 -16.38 -13.94
CA SER A 42 12.24 -17.70 -13.30
C SER A 42 11.92 -17.63 -11.79
N SER A 43 11.84 -16.43 -11.22
CA SER A 43 11.51 -16.23 -9.81
C SER A 43 10.03 -16.49 -9.55
N GLU A 44 9.70 -17.32 -8.58
CA GLU A 44 8.32 -17.61 -8.20
C GLU A 44 8.01 -17.05 -6.80
N THR A 45 6.89 -16.33 -6.67
CA THR A 45 6.43 -15.72 -5.40
C THR A 45 4.99 -16.13 -5.08
N PRO A 46 4.70 -17.43 -4.87
CA PRO A 46 3.32 -17.96 -4.80
C PRO A 46 2.46 -17.34 -3.69
N ASN A 47 3.07 -16.93 -2.57
CA ASN A 47 2.35 -16.24 -1.48
C ASN A 47 1.93 -14.80 -1.86
N ILE A 48 2.76 -14.10 -2.62
CA ILE A 48 2.46 -12.73 -3.10
C ILE A 48 1.43 -12.82 -4.24
N ASP A 49 1.58 -13.81 -5.13
CA ASP A 49 0.64 -14.05 -6.22
C ASP A 49 -0.76 -14.34 -5.69
N SER A 50 -0.88 -15.13 -4.61
CA SER A 50 -2.18 -15.39 -3.97
C SER A 50 -2.84 -14.12 -3.43
N ILE A 51 -2.05 -13.12 -2.99
CA ILE A 51 -2.58 -11.81 -2.54
C ILE A 51 -3.08 -11.02 -3.75
N ALA A 52 -2.35 -11.03 -4.86
CA ALA A 52 -2.75 -10.36 -6.10
C ALA A 52 -4.03 -10.96 -6.69
N GLU A 53 -4.15 -12.30 -6.75
CA GLU A 53 -5.32 -13.01 -7.27
C GLU A 53 -6.60 -12.75 -6.45
N LYS A 54 -6.47 -12.65 -5.13
CA LYS A 54 -7.60 -12.40 -4.21
C LYS A 54 -7.93 -10.92 -4.05
N GLY A 55 -7.08 -10.04 -4.58
CA GLY A 55 -7.14 -8.61 -4.35
C GLY A 55 -7.06 -7.83 -5.65
N MET A 56 -6.16 -6.86 -5.68
CA MET A 56 -5.92 -5.99 -6.83
C MET A 56 -4.43 -5.90 -7.09
N LEU A 57 -4.07 -5.93 -8.38
CA LEU A 57 -2.71 -5.68 -8.85
C LEU A 57 -2.63 -4.25 -9.40
N LEU A 58 -1.63 -3.48 -8.96
CA LEU A 58 -1.41 -2.11 -9.42
C LEU A 58 -0.39 -2.11 -10.56
N THR A 59 -0.84 -1.85 -11.79
CA THR A 59 0.04 -1.78 -12.97
C THR A 59 0.93 -0.54 -12.96
N ASP A 60 0.46 0.53 -12.33
CA ASP A 60 1.10 1.84 -12.29
C ASP A 60 1.30 2.27 -10.84
N TYR A 61 2.48 1.95 -10.29
CA TYR A 61 2.91 2.35 -8.95
C TYR A 61 4.28 3.03 -9.03
N TYR A 62 4.34 4.30 -8.68
CA TYR A 62 5.56 5.11 -8.72
C TYR A 62 6.17 5.26 -7.33
N ALA A 63 7.45 4.91 -7.21
CA ALA A 63 8.22 5.01 -5.97
C ALA A 63 9.27 6.13 -6.03
N GLN A 64 9.76 6.53 -4.87
CA GLN A 64 10.92 7.41 -4.76
C GLN A 64 12.22 6.60 -4.93
N PRO A 65 13.28 7.17 -5.52
CA PRO A 65 14.53 6.45 -5.83
C PRO A 65 15.44 6.21 -4.60
N SER A 66 14.96 6.47 -3.37
CA SER A 66 15.73 6.31 -2.13
C SER A 66 14.85 5.68 -1.05
N CYS A 67 15.42 4.77 -0.25
CA CYS A 67 14.75 4.14 0.89
C CYS A 67 14.20 5.18 1.89
N THR A 68 14.96 6.25 2.16
CA THR A 68 14.58 7.32 3.09
C THR A 68 13.42 8.15 2.52
N ALA A 69 13.52 8.54 1.24
CA ALA A 69 12.48 9.29 0.55
C ALA A 69 11.20 8.47 0.37
N GLY A 70 11.30 7.19 0.01
CA GLY A 70 10.15 6.31 -0.20
C GLY A 70 9.39 6.04 1.09
N ARG A 71 10.09 5.69 2.17
CA ARG A 71 9.47 5.46 3.48
C ARG A 71 8.89 6.73 4.09
N SER A 72 9.57 7.87 3.95
CA SER A 72 9.03 9.15 4.44
C SER A 72 7.77 9.56 3.69
N ALA A 73 7.73 9.39 2.37
CA ALA A 73 6.54 9.68 1.58
C ALA A 73 5.37 8.76 1.95
N PHE A 74 5.65 7.46 2.15
CA PHE A 74 4.63 6.49 2.57
C PHE A 74 4.04 6.82 3.96
N LEU A 75 4.90 7.09 4.95
CA LEU A 75 4.46 7.35 6.33
C LEU A 75 3.70 8.67 6.49
N THR A 76 4.11 9.71 5.75
CA THR A 76 3.55 11.06 5.92
C THR A 76 2.47 11.40 4.89
N GLY A 77 2.36 10.63 3.80
CA GLY A 77 1.51 10.97 2.66
C GLY A 77 1.94 12.25 1.93
N GLN A 78 3.19 12.70 2.11
CA GLN A 78 3.72 13.92 1.52
C GLN A 78 4.88 13.66 0.56
N LEU A 79 5.07 14.55 -0.41
CA LEU A 79 6.28 14.53 -1.23
C LEU A 79 7.52 14.77 -0.35
N PRO A 80 8.64 14.05 -0.55
CA PRO A 80 9.83 14.17 0.29
C PRO A 80 10.42 15.59 0.39
N VAL A 81 10.18 16.44 -0.61
CA VAL A 81 10.57 17.85 -0.57
C VAL A 81 9.90 18.63 0.56
N ARG A 82 8.70 18.22 0.99
CA ARG A 82 7.96 18.89 2.08
C ARG A 82 8.45 18.47 3.46
N THR A 83 8.98 17.24 3.59
CA THR A 83 9.50 16.70 4.84
C THR A 83 11.01 16.93 4.99
N GLY A 84 11.69 17.32 3.92
CA GLY A 84 13.15 17.45 3.90
C GLY A 84 13.89 16.12 3.70
N MET A 85 13.16 15.00 3.59
CA MET A 85 13.72 13.63 3.49
C MET A 85 14.04 13.22 2.05
N HIS A 86 14.72 14.08 1.29
CA HIS A 86 15.02 13.87 -0.13
C HIS A 86 16.40 13.20 -0.38
N SER A 87 17.20 13.02 0.66
CA SER A 87 18.51 12.36 0.62
C SER A 87 18.54 11.15 1.55
N VAL A 88 19.60 10.34 1.46
CA VAL A 88 19.80 9.19 2.35
C VAL A 88 20.03 9.69 3.77
N GLY A 89 19.15 9.29 4.69
CA GLY A 89 19.30 9.60 6.11
C GLY A 89 20.51 8.88 6.69
N LEU A 90 21.44 9.63 7.27
CA LEU A 90 22.58 9.07 8.00
C LEU A 90 22.28 9.06 9.49
N PRO A 91 22.74 8.05 10.25
CA PRO A 91 22.68 8.07 11.70
C PRO A 91 23.32 9.36 12.27
N GLY A 92 22.58 10.09 13.10
CA GLY A 92 23.03 11.37 13.66
C GLY A 92 22.98 12.56 12.70
N GLY A 93 22.33 12.42 11.54
CA GLY A 93 22.12 13.52 10.60
C GLY A 93 21.25 14.65 11.18
N PRO A 94 21.41 15.89 10.68
CA PRO A 94 20.67 17.05 11.20
C PRO A 94 19.19 17.08 10.76
N VAL A 95 18.79 16.20 9.84
CA VAL A 95 17.44 16.11 9.28
C VAL A 95 16.90 14.70 9.51
N GLY A 96 15.66 14.59 9.97
CA GLY A 96 15.01 13.32 10.30
C GLY A 96 13.49 13.43 10.36
N LEU A 97 12.83 12.28 10.49
CA LEU A 97 11.41 12.14 10.83
C LEU A 97 11.25 11.76 12.30
#